data_AF-A0ABD0YQL0-F1
#
_entry.id   AF-A0ABD0YQL0-F1
#
_cell.length_a   1.000
_cell.length_b   1.000
_cell.length_c   1.000
_cell.angle_alpha   90.00
_cell.angle_beta   90.00
_cell.angle_gamma   90.00
#
_symmetry.space_group_name_H-M   'P 1'
#
loop_
_entity.id
_entity.type
_entity.pdbx_description
1 polymer ?
#
loop_
_entity_poly.entity_id
_entity_poly.type
_entity_poly.pdbx_seq_one_letter_code
_entity_poly.pdbx_strand_id
1 'polypeptide(L)'
;QKFDEAAEKVKNLSKKPKDEELLELYALFKQATVGDNNTSKPGMLDLKGKYKWEAWDKKKGMSKEAAMEAYIAKDFNKAVEDVKNLESTPKDDELLEIYALFKQATVGDINTAKPGMFDFKGKAKWEAWNGKKGVAQDAAKEEYVNKVKSLIETYGLKK
;
A
#
# COMPACT_ATOMS: atom_id res chain seq x y z
N GLN A 1 15.18 -9.92 -0.63
CA GLN A 1 15.56 -8.64 0.01
C GLN A 1 14.34 -7.77 0.31
N LYS A 2 13.65 -7.14 -0.66
CA LYS A 2 12.51 -6.24 -0.37
C LYS A 2 11.34 -6.88 0.37
N PHE A 3 10.97 -8.10 -0.03
CA PHE A 3 9.92 -8.87 0.67
C PHE A 3 10.34 -9.20 2.12
N ASP A 4 11.60 -9.57 2.32
CA ASP A 4 12.14 -9.88 3.65
C ASP A 4 12.17 -8.64 4.55
N GLU A 5 12.60 -7.50 4.01
CA GLU A 5 12.58 -6.20 4.69
C GLU A 5 11.15 -5.81 5.09
N ALA A 6 10.18 -5.97 4.18
CA ALA A 6 8.76 -5.73 4.49
C ALA A 6 8.25 -6.68 5.58
N ALA A 7 8.64 -7.96 5.54
CA ALA A 7 8.25 -8.94 6.55
C ALA A 7 8.87 -8.62 7.93
N GLU A 8 10.12 -8.17 7.97
CA GLU A 8 10.77 -7.69 9.20
C GLU A 8 10.11 -6.41 9.73
N LYS A 9 9.72 -5.47 8.87
CA LYS A 9 8.94 -4.28 9.28
C LYS A 9 7.62 -4.70 9.93
N VAL A 10 6.89 -5.66 9.36
CA VAL A 10 5.63 -6.18 9.93
C VAL A 10 5.83 -6.86 11.28
N LYS A 11 6.92 -7.61 11.46
CA LYS A 11 7.25 -8.24 12.76
C LYS A 11 7.54 -7.22 13.86
N ASN A 12 8.12 -6.07 13.50
CA ASN A 12 8.56 -5.03 14.43
C ASN A 12 7.58 -3.85 14.54
N LEU A 13 6.31 -4.03 14.14
CA LEU A 13 5.29 -2.97 14.27
C LEU A 13 5.02 -2.65 15.74
N SER A 14 5.20 -1.38 16.12
CA SER A 14 4.93 -0.86 17.47
C SER A 14 3.45 -0.86 17.82
N LYS A 15 2.56 -0.75 16.82
CA LYS A 15 1.11 -0.85 16.97
C LYS A 15 0.61 -2.07 16.21
N LYS A 16 -0.13 -2.94 16.90
CA LYS A 16 -0.73 -4.13 16.27
C LYS A 16 -1.74 -3.68 15.20
N PRO A 17 -1.64 -4.20 13.95
CA PRO A 17 -2.65 -3.99 12.91
C PRO A 17 -4.02 -4.52 13.33
N LYS A 18 -5.06 -4.12 12.60
CA LYS A 18 -6.39 -4.73 12.76
C LYS A 18 -6.33 -6.22 12.42
N ASP A 19 -7.18 -7.04 13.02
CA ASP A 19 -7.10 -8.51 12.84
C ASP A 19 -7.29 -8.92 11.37
N GLU A 20 -8.13 -8.21 10.60
CA GLU A 20 -8.27 -8.43 9.16
C GLU A 20 -6.99 -8.14 8.37
N GLU A 21 -6.28 -7.06 8.72
CA GLU A 21 -5.00 -6.70 8.10
C GLU A 21 -3.93 -7.74 8.42
N LEU A 22 -3.92 -8.26 9.66
CA LEU A 22 -3.02 -9.31 10.08
C LEU A 22 -3.30 -10.63 9.33
N LEU A 23 -4.57 -10.97 9.11
CA LEU A 23 -4.97 -12.15 8.33
C LEU A 23 -4.56 -12.03 6.87
N GLU A 24 -4.74 -10.85 6.27
CA GLU A 24 -4.33 -10.57 4.89
C GLU A 24 -2.80 -10.63 4.73
N LEU A 25 -2.03 -10.01 5.63
CA LEU A 25 -0.57 -10.09 5.65
C LEU A 25 -0.11 -11.54 5.82
N TYR A 26 -0.73 -12.30 6.73
CA TYR A 26 -0.43 -13.72 6.90
C TYR A 26 -0.68 -14.51 5.62
N ALA A 27 -1.84 -14.32 4.99
CA ALA A 27 -2.21 -15.03 3.76
C ALA A 27 -1.23 -14.75 2.62
N LEU A 28 -0.90 -13.49 2.39
CA LEU A 28 0.05 -13.07 1.36
C LEU A 28 1.46 -13.59 1.66
N PHE A 29 1.90 -13.54 2.92
CA PHE A 29 3.20 -14.09 3.32
C PHE A 29 3.28 -15.62 3.09
N LYS A 30 2.23 -16.35 3.45
CA LYS A 30 2.14 -17.80 3.22
C LYS A 30 2.10 -18.14 1.74
N GLN A 31 1.32 -17.41 0.94
CA GLN A 31 1.27 -17.58 -0.51
C GLN A 31 2.62 -17.28 -1.16
N ALA A 32 3.30 -16.21 -0.75
CA ALA A 32 4.62 -15.83 -1.25
C ALA A 32 5.71 -16.88 -0.95
N THR A 33 5.69 -17.46 0.25
CA THR A 33 6.75 -18.39 0.71
C THR A 33 6.45 -19.83 0.33
N VAL A 34 5.22 -20.29 0.54
CA VAL A 34 4.81 -21.68 0.35
C VAL A 34 4.14 -21.89 -1.00
N GLY A 35 3.33 -20.94 -1.47
CA GLY A 35 2.43 -21.09 -2.61
C GLY A 35 1.02 -21.42 -2.14
N ASP A 36 0.23 -22.05 -3.00
CA ASP A 36 -1.15 -22.44 -2.71
C ASP A 36 -1.26 -23.26 -1.40
N ASN A 37 -2.35 -23.02 -0.66
CA ASN A 37 -2.61 -23.74 0.58
C ASN A 37 -2.72 -25.25 0.31
N ASN A 38 -1.83 -26.00 0.95
CA ASN A 38 -1.68 -27.45 0.82
C ASN A 38 -1.94 -28.19 2.14
N THR A 39 -2.54 -27.51 3.11
CA THR A 39 -2.82 -28.06 4.45
C THR A 39 -4.29 -28.38 4.62
N SER A 40 -4.60 -29.35 5.47
CA SER A 40 -5.98 -29.67 5.83
C SER A 40 -6.63 -28.54 6.63
N LYS A 41 -7.94 -28.31 6.40
CA LYS A 41 -8.72 -27.32 7.14
C LYS A 41 -8.70 -27.65 8.65
N PRO A 42 -8.35 -26.69 9.52
CA PRO A 42 -8.35 -26.89 10.97
C PRO A 42 -9.73 -27.29 11.52
N GLY A 43 -9.72 -28.04 12.62
CA GLY A 43 -10.94 -28.50 13.30
C GLY A 43 -11.77 -27.35 13.90
N MET A 44 -13.06 -27.60 14.15
CA MET A 44 -14.00 -26.55 14.57
C MET A 44 -13.66 -25.83 15.89
N LEU A 45 -12.82 -26.43 16.74
CA LEU A 45 -12.36 -25.83 17.99
C LEU A 45 -11.18 -24.87 17.82
N ASP A 46 -10.49 -24.88 16.67
CA ASP A 46 -9.39 -23.96 16.35
C ASP A 46 -9.87 -22.81 15.45
N LEU A 47 -10.56 -21.86 16.05
CA LEU A 47 -11.12 -20.71 15.33
C LEU A 47 -10.03 -19.84 14.68
N LYS A 48 -8.91 -19.61 15.38
CA LYS A 48 -7.81 -18.77 14.87
C LYS A 48 -7.07 -19.43 13.72
N GLY A 49 -6.78 -20.72 13.84
CA GLY A 49 -6.20 -21.50 12.74
C GLY A 49 -7.14 -21.55 11.55
N LYS A 50 -8.44 -21.73 11.77
CA LYS A 50 -9.46 -21.69 10.71
C LYS A 50 -9.43 -20.37 9.94
N TYR A 51 -9.42 -19.22 10.61
CA TYR A 51 -9.37 -17.92 9.91
C TYR A 51 -8.08 -17.71 9.12
N LYS A 52 -6.94 -18.10 9.69
CA LYS A 52 -5.63 -18.06 8.99
C LYS A 52 -5.62 -18.96 7.75
N TRP A 53 -6.13 -20.17 7.90
CA TRP A 53 -6.25 -21.14 6.82
C TRP A 53 -7.17 -20.61 5.72
N GLU A 54 -8.34 -20.07 6.08
CA GLU A 54 -9.30 -19.50 5.12
C GLU A 54 -8.74 -18.26 4.42
N ALA A 55 -7.99 -17.41 5.12
CA ALA A 55 -7.32 -16.27 4.51
C ALA A 55 -6.27 -16.70 3.48
N TRP A 56 -5.43 -17.70 3.81
CA TRP A 56 -4.43 -18.24 2.88
C TRP A 56 -5.08 -18.97 1.70
N ASP A 57 -6.11 -19.78 1.95
CA ASP A 57 -6.85 -20.52 0.91
C ASP A 57 -7.54 -19.57 -0.09
N LYS A 58 -8.03 -18.41 0.35
CA LYS A 58 -8.56 -17.35 -0.53
C LYS A 58 -7.53 -16.78 -1.52
N LYS A 59 -6.23 -16.97 -1.29
CA LYS A 59 -5.16 -16.54 -2.20
C LYS A 59 -4.73 -17.62 -3.19
N LYS A 60 -5.37 -18.80 -3.15
CA LYS A 60 -5.07 -19.91 -4.05
C LYS A 60 -5.17 -19.48 -5.52
N GLY A 61 -4.18 -19.89 -6.32
CA GLY A 61 -4.03 -19.50 -7.71
C GLY A 61 -3.25 -18.19 -7.93
N MET A 62 -2.97 -17.41 -6.88
CA MET A 62 -2.05 -16.28 -6.97
C MET A 62 -0.60 -16.78 -7.04
N SER A 63 0.22 -16.27 -7.96
CA SER A 63 1.63 -16.66 -8.01
C SER A 63 2.39 -16.18 -6.76
N LYS A 64 3.54 -16.80 -6.47
CA LYS A 64 4.39 -16.38 -5.35
C LYS A 64 4.86 -14.94 -5.52
N GLU A 65 5.21 -14.58 -6.75
CA GLU A 65 5.68 -13.24 -7.12
C GLU A 65 4.56 -12.21 -6.91
N ALA A 66 3.35 -12.49 -7.37
CA ALA A 66 2.20 -11.60 -7.17
C ALA A 66 1.86 -11.46 -5.67
N ALA A 67 2.01 -12.52 -4.88
CA ALA A 67 1.80 -12.47 -3.44
C ALA A 67 2.87 -11.63 -2.73
N MET A 68 4.14 -11.70 -3.15
CA MET A 68 5.22 -10.84 -2.64
C MET A 68 4.96 -9.37 -2.96
N GLU A 69 4.57 -9.06 -4.19
CA GLU A 69 4.24 -7.69 -4.61
C GLU A 69 3.04 -7.14 -3.84
N ALA A 70 1.98 -7.93 -3.69
CA ALA A 70 0.81 -7.56 -2.91
C ALA A 70 1.16 -7.35 -1.42
N TYR A 71 2.07 -8.15 -0.87
CA TYR A 71 2.56 -7.99 0.51
C TYR A 71 3.29 -6.66 0.68
N ILE A 72 4.23 -6.35 -0.23
CA ILE A 72 4.99 -5.09 -0.22
C ILE A 72 4.06 -3.89 -0.43
N ALA A 73 3.05 -4.01 -1.30
CA ALA A 73 2.12 -2.93 -1.62
C ALA A 73 1.01 -2.74 -0.56
N LYS A 74 0.91 -3.58 0.47
CA LYS A 74 -0.23 -3.57 1.39
C LYS A 74 -0.37 -2.24 2.14
N ASP A 75 0.72 -1.71 2.67
CA ASP A 75 0.73 -0.41 3.38
C ASP A 75 0.37 0.74 2.45
N PHE A 76 0.87 0.70 1.20
CA PHE A 76 0.53 1.69 0.18
C PHE A 76 -0.96 1.68 -0.14
N ASN A 77 -1.54 0.50 -0.38
CA ASN A 77 -2.97 0.37 -0.68
C ASN A 77 -3.82 0.88 0.49
N LYS A 78 -3.41 0.57 1.73
CA LYS A 78 -4.07 1.10 2.92
C LYS A 78 -3.97 2.63 2.99
N ALA A 79 -2.78 3.21 2.76
CA ALA A 79 -2.60 4.65 2.72
C ALA A 79 -3.46 5.33 1.62
N VAL A 80 -3.64 4.66 0.47
CA VAL A 80 -4.54 5.14 -0.61
C VAL A 80 -6.01 5.12 -0.19
N GLU A 81 -6.42 4.21 0.69
CA GLU A 81 -7.75 4.22 1.29
C GLU A 81 -7.87 5.29 2.38
N ASP A 82 -6.89 5.36 3.27
CA ASP A 82 -6.89 6.28 4.40
C ASP A 82 -6.92 7.74 3.95
N VAL A 83 -6.20 8.11 2.87
CA VAL A 83 -6.22 9.49 2.34
C VAL A 83 -7.61 9.94 1.87
N LYS A 84 -8.45 9.00 1.38
CA LYS A 84 -9.83 9.30 0.97
C LYS A 84 -10.76 9.53 2.16
N ASN A 85 -10.32 9.08 3.34
CA ASN A 85 -11.08 9.08 4.58
C ASN A 85 -10.54 10.10 5.60
N LEU A 86 -9.70 11.05 5.20
CA LEU A 86 -9.29 12.16 6.09
C LEU A 86 -10.51 13.01 6.52
N GLU A 87 -10.54 13.49 7.76
CA GLU A 87 -11.69 14.29 8.26
C GLU A 87 -11.81 15.64 7.55
N SER A 88 -10.68 16.17 7.07
CA SER A 88 -10.62 17.44 6.36
C SER A 88 -9.71 17.36 5.14
N THR A 89 -9.98 18.23 4.17
CA THR A 89 -9.20 18.30 2.92
C THR A 89 -7.80 18.87 3.21
N PRO A 90 -6.72 18.16 2.84
CA PRO A 90 -5.36 18.69 2.91
C PRO A 90 -5.17 19.96 2.08
N LYS A 91 -4.07 20.68 2.34
CA LYS A 91 -3.70 21.86 1.55
C LYS A 91 -3.33 21.47 0.12
N ASP A 92 -3.43 22.43 -0.80
CA ASP A 92 -3.19 22.20 -2.23
C ASP A 92 -1.78 21.63 -2.52
N ASP A 93 -0.75 22.10 -1.80
CA ASP A 93 0.62 21.59 -1.91
C ASP A 93 0.74 20.14 -1.42
N GLU A 94 0.06 19.79 -0.33
CA GLU A 94 0.00 18.41 0.18
C GLU A 94 -0.75 17.49 -0.80
N LEU A 95 -1.84 17.97 -1.40
CA LEU A 95 -2.58 17.23 -2.44
C LEU A 95 -1.73 17.00 -3.69
N LEU A 96 -0.93 18.00 -4.10
CA LEU A 96 -0.01 17.88 -5.23
C LEU A 96 1.11 16.87 -4.93
N GLU A 97 1.64 16.85 -3.71
CA GLU A 97 2.65 15.89 -3.28
C GLU A 97 2.10 14.45 -3.25
N ILE A 98 0.93 14.22 -2.65
CA ILE A 98 0.23 12.92 -2.66
C ILE A 98 -0.01 12.47 -4.11
N TYR A 99 -0.48 13.37 -4.97
CA TYR A 99 -0.71 13.08 -6.38
C TYR A 99 0.58 12.65 -7.09
N ALA A 100 1.67 13.41 -6.92
CA ALA A 100 2.96 13.11 -7.53
C ALA A 100 3.50 11.74 -7.09
N LEU A 101 3.49 11.48 -5.78
CA LEU A 101 3.91 10.21 -5.19
C LEU A 101 3.05 9.05 -5.67
N PHE A 102 1.73 9.22 -5.72
CA PHE A 102 0.82 8.20 -6.24
C PHE A 102 1.10 7.87 -7.71
N LYS A 103 1.28 8.90 -8.54
CA LYS A 103 1.60 8.72 -9.97
C LYS A 103 2.95 8.04 -10.15
N GLN A 104 3.98 8.45 -9.42
CA GLN A 104 5.29 7.81 -9.47
C GLN A 104 5.22 6.35 -8.97
N ALA A 105 4.47 6.07 -7.90
CA ALA A 105 4.30 4.72 -7.36
C ALA A 105 3.59 3.77 -8.33
N THR A 106 2.60 4.26 -9.09
CA THR A 106 1.72 3.42 -9.91
C THR A 106 2.09 3.38 -11.40
N VAL A 107 2.65 4.46 -11.92
CA VAL A 107 3.01 4.61 -13.34
C VAL A 107 4.53 4.65 -13.54
N GLY A 108 5.29 5.04 -12.52
CA GLY A 108 6.70 5.37 -12.66
C GLY A 108 6.90 6.79 -13.19
N ASP A 109 8.03 7.00 -13.87
CA ASP A 109 8.41 8.30 -14.41
C ASP A 109 7.35 8.90 -15.32
N ILE A 110 7.24 10.23 -15.27
CA ILE A 110 6.29 10.97 -16.09
C ILE A 110 6.45 10.68 -17.57
N ASN A 111 5.33 10.34 -18.21
CA ASN A 111 5.26 9.88 -19.59
C ASN A 111 4.25 10.64 -20.45
N THR A 112 3.79 11.80 -19.97
CA THR A 112 2.84 12.67 -20.67
C THR A 112 3.48 14.01 -21.02
N ALA A 113 3.01 14.65 -22.10
CA ALA A 113 3.45 15.99 -22.48
C ALA A 113 3.04 17.03 -21.43
N LYS A 114 3.87 18.06 -21.27
CA LYS A 114 3.57 19.18 -20.36
C LYS A 114 2.32 19.92 -20.84
N PRO A 115 1.31 20.12 -19.97
CA PRO A 115 0.11 20.88 -20.31
C PRO A 115 0.41 22.31 -20.77
N GLY A 116 -0.49 22.86 -21.59
CA GLY A 116 -0.37 24.21 -22.14
C GLY A 116 -0.43 25.31 -21.05
N MET A 117 0.07 26.50 -21.37
CA MET A 117 0.24 27.61 -20.41
C MET A 117 -1.05 28.02 -19.68
N PHE A 118 -2.22 27.80 -20.29
CA PHE A 118 -3.52 28.15 -19.72
C PHE A 118 -4.14 27.07 -18.82
N ASP A 119 -3.57 25.85 -18.77
CA ASP A 119 -3.99 24.79 -17.85
C ASP A 119 -3.14 24.82 -16.57
N PHE A 120 -3.41 25.78 -15.69
CA PHE A 120 -2.64 25.97 -14.46
C PHE A 120 -2.68 24.75 -13.53
N LYS A 121 -3.85 24.10 -13.39
CA LYS A 121 -4.02 22.92 -12.52
C LYS A 121 -3.31 21.70 -13.08
N GLY A 122 -3.46 21.43 -14.37
CA GLY A 122 -2.76 20.34 -15.04
C GLY A 122 -1.26 20.56 -15.03
N LYS A 123 -0.80 21.79 -15.26
CA LYS A 123 0.62 22.16 -15.17
C LYS A 123 1.19 21.90 -13.78
N ALA A 124 0.50 22.32 -12.71
CA ALA A 124 0.95 22.08 -11.34
C ALA A 124 1.06 20.58 -11.01
N LYS A 125 0.06 19.77 -11.40
CA LYS A 125 0.09 18.31 -11.25
C LYS A 125 1.22 17.66 -12.03
N TRP A 126 1.41 18.09 -13.27
CA TRP A 126 2.49 17.62 -14.14
C TRP A 126 3.85 17.96 -13.55
N GLU A 127 4.05 19.20 -13.06
CA GLU A 127 5.30 19.64 -12.44
C GLU A 127 5.60 18.89 -11.15
N ALA A 128 4.58 18.65 -10.31
CA ALA A 128 4.73 17.84 -9.10
C ALA A 128 5.15 16.40 -9.43
N TRP A 129 4.48 15.73 -10.38
CA TRP A 129 4.85 14.37 -10.79
C TRP A 129 6.23 14.33 -11.46
N ASN A 130 6.53 15.27 -12.37
CA ASN A 130 7.85 15.39 -12.98
C ASN A 130 8.96 15.62 -11.94
N GLY A 131 8.67 16.31 -10.83
CA GLY A 131 9.60 16.50 -9.72
C GLY A 131 9.98 15.21 -8.97
N LYS A 132 9.23 14.12 -9.14
CA LYS A 132 9.52 12.79 -8.58
C LYS A 132 10.18 11.84 -9.58
N LYS A 133 10.53 12.32 -10.78
CA LYS A 133 11.20 11.52 -11.81
C LYS A 133 12.51 10.91 -11.30
N GLY A 134 12.73 9.63 -11.59
CA GLY A 134 13.89 8.86 -11.15
C GLY A 134 13.72 8.19 -9.79
N VAL A 135 12.66 8.51 -9.04
CA VAL A 135 12.34 7.78 -7.80
C VAL A 135 11.78 6.40 -8.16
N ALA A 136 12.37 5.34 -7.62
CA ALA A 136 11.87 3.98 -7.84
C ALA A 136 10.42 3.84 -7.33
N GLN A 137 9.58 3.05 -8.02
CA GLN A 137 8.16 2.93 -7.66
C GLN A 137 7.94 2.50 -6.21
N ASP A 138 8.74 1.57 -5.69
CA ASP A 138 8.62 1.13 -4.29
C ASP A 138 9.06 2.20 -3.29
N ALA A 139 10.07 3.02 -3.63
CA ALA A 139 10.45 4.17 -2.81
C ALA A 139 9.34 5.23 -2.81
N ALA A 140 8.70 5.47 -3.96
CA ALA A 140 7.54 6.36 -4.05
C ALA A 140 6.35 5.84 -3.24
N LYS A 141 6.11 4.52 -3.18
CA LYS A 141 5.11 3.91 -2.29
C LYS A 141 5.44 4.17 -0.82
N GLU A 142 6.70 4.03 -0.40
CA GLU A 142 7.12 4.29 0.98
C GLU A 142 6.99 5.78 1.35
N GLU A 143 7.44 6.69 0.48
CA GLU A 143 7.23 8.14 0.64
C GLU A 143 5.74 8.49 0.73
N TYR A 144 4.89 7.88 -0.12
CA TYR A 144 3.44 8.07 -0.10
C TYR A 144 2.85 7.64 1.26
N VAL A 145 3.21 6.46 1.75
CA VAL A 145 2.74 5.95 3.05
C VAL A 145 3.14 6.91 4.18
N ASN A 146 4.38 7.39 4.18
CA ASN A 146 4.86 8.33 5.19
C ASN A 146 4.12 9.67 5.13
N LYS A 147 3.88 10.20 3.92
CA LYS A 147 3.10 11.43 3.74
C LYS A 147 1.67 11.25 4.22
N VAL A 148 1.01 10.13 3.91
CA VAL A 148 -0.35 9.88 4.40
C VAL A 148 -0.39 9.76 5.92
N LYS A 149 0.60 9.12 6.56
CA LYS A 149 0.69 9.07 8.02
C LYS A 149 0.74 10.47 8.65
N SER A 150 1.57 11.38 8.12
CA SER A 150 1.62 12.76 8.64
C SER A 150 0.31 13.52 8.44
N LEU A 151 -0.41 13.23 7.35
CA LEU A 151 -1.72 13.83 7.09
C LEU A 151 -2.80 13.29 8.04
N ILE A 152 -2.77 12.00 8.36
CA ILE A 152 -3.67 11.41 9.37
C ILE A 152 -3.41 12.05 10.74
N GLU A 153 -2.15 12.28 11.12
CA GLU A 153 -1.80 12.96 12.36
C GLU A 153 -2.30 14.42 12.40
N THR A 154 -2.30 15.09 11.25
CA THR A 154 -2.70 16.50 11.13
C THR A 154 -4.22 16.69 11.03
N TYR A 155 -4.88 15.86 10.23
CA TYR A 155 -6.27 16.05 9.80
C TYR A 155 -7.23 15.00 10.36
N GLY A 156 -6.75 13.93 10.99
CA GLY A 156 -7.57 12.83 11.49
C GLY A 156 -8.17 11.95 10.38
N LEU A 157 -8.80 10.85 10.79
CA LEU A 157 -9.61 9.99 9.92
C LEU A 157 -11.08 10.08 10.32
N LYS A 158 -11.97 10.11 9.33
CA LYS A 158 -13.42 10.04 9.52
C LYS A 158 -13.77 8.83 10.40
N LYS A 159 -14.56 9.09 11.44
CA LYS A 159 -15.07 8.06 12.36
C LYS A 159 -16.20 7.24 11.76
#